data_AF-A0A535LRQ1-F1
#
_entry.id   AF-A0A535LRQ1-F1
#
_cell.length_a   1.000
_cell.length_b   1.000
_cell.length_c   1.000
_cell.angle_alpha   90.00
_cell.angle_beta   90.00
_cell.angle_gamma   90.00
#
_symmetry.space_group_name_H-M   'P 1'
#
loop_
_entity.id
_entity.type
_entity.pdbx_description
1 polymer ?
#
loop_
_entity_poly.entity_id
_entity_poly.type
_entity_poly.pdbx_seq_one_letter_code
_entity_poly.pdbx_strand_id
1 'polypeptide(L)'
;MSAKIPESRDRGNPHARLAGSGRSAGTRSPNQSLRAKRSNLRRRARLLRRFAPRNDRLLPLPRSFFSRDTLEVARALLGHLLVHETPAGILVGKIVEVEAYRGPRDPASHAYRRTPRSQIMWGRPGTAYVYFTYGNHYCINVVTEPEGVAGAVLLRALEPLEGIEVMRRARGIHDDLLLTSGPGRLTQAMAIGRNHNGVDLTRPPLYLARGPTKPAAVAASPRIGIRAAADRMWRFYVPGNLYVSRR
;
A
#
# COMPACT_ATOMS: atom_id res chain seq x y z
N MET A 1 -87.93 8.84 38.21
CA MET A 1 -88.38 8.27 39.51
C MET A 1 -87.33 7.28 39.97
N SER A 2 -87.17 7.17 41.30
CA SER A 2 -86.50 6.08 42.05
C SER A 2 -85.01 5.78 41.78
N ALA A 3 -84.22 5.89 42.84
CA ALA A 3 -82.81 5.52 42.89
C ALA A 3 -82.58 4.01 43.16
N LYS A 4 -81.34 3.55 42.97
CA LYS A 4 -80.69 2.57 43.88
C LYS A 4 -79.17 2.54 43.70
N ILE A 5 -78.47 2.84 44.80
CA ILE A 5 -77.08 2.41 45.13
C ILE A 5 -77.23 1.63 46.45
N PRO A 6 -76.48 0.54 46.69
CA PRO A 6 -75.36 0.56 47.65
C PRO A 6 -74.06 -0.01 47.03
N GLU A 7 -72.88 0.55 47.32
CA GLU A 7 -71.97 0.17 48.45
C GLU A 7 -71.63 -1.33 48.47
N SER A 8 -70.36 -1.75 48.50
CA SER A 8 -69.39 -1.45 49.57
C SER A 8 -67.93 -1.79 49.15
N ARG A 9 -66.91 -0.97 49.46
CA ARG A 9 -65.86 -1.14 50.51
C ARG A 9 -64.91 -2.35 50.29
N ASP A 10 -63.62 -2.38 50.63
CA ASP A 10 -62.60 -1.49 51.25
C ASP A 10 -61.21 -2.18 51.01
N ARG A 11 -59.98 -1.69 51.25
CA ARG A 11 -59.35 -0.44 51.77
C ARG A 11 -57.87 -0.45 51.29
N GLY A 12 -57.14 0.69 51.20
CA GLY A 12 -55.72 0.63 50.80
C GLY A 12 -54.95 1.95 50.59
N ASN A 13 -54.72 2.70 51.67
CA ASN A 13 -53.89 3.93 51.78
C ASN A 13 -52.36 3.65 51.55
N PRO A 14 -51.40 4.62 51.61
CA PRO A 14 -51.29 6.01 51.10
C PRO A 14 -49.93 6.33 50.39
N HIS A 15 -49.72 7.62 50.06
CA HIS A 15 -48.42 8.36 49.98
C HIS A 15 -47.51 8.35 48.72
N ALA A 16 -47.42 9.55 48.13
CA ALA A 16 -46.21 10.36 47.88
C ALA A 16 -45.20 10.02 46.75
N ARG A 17 -45.16 10.96 45.78
CA ARG A 17 -43.99 11.59 45.13
C ARG A 17 -42.68 10.80 45.00
N LEU A 18 -42.13 10.73 43.78
CA LEU A 18 -40.98 11.55 43.33
C LEU A 18 -40.59 11.24 41.86
N ALA A 19 -39.92 12.19 41.21
CA ALA A 19 -39.38 12.01 39.85
C ALA A 19 -38.07 11.21 39.86
N GLY A 20 -37.89 10.31 38.88
CA GLY A 20 -36.69 9.49 38.72
C GLY A 20 -36.20 9.45 37.28
N SER A 21 -35.05 10.07 37.01
CA SER A 21 -34.46 10.19 35.67
C SER A 21 -33.64 8.95 35.28
N GLY A 22 -34.29 7.99 34.62
CA GLY A 22 -33.63 6.79 34.10
C GLY A 22 -32.72 7.05 32.89
N ARG A 23 -31.45 7.41 33.13
CA ARG A 23 -30.42 7.37 32.08
C ARG A 23 -30.09 5.93 31.70
N SER A 24 -30.57 5.46 30.54
CA SER A 24 -30.09 4.20 29.96
C SER A 24 -28.64 4.35 29.49
N ALA A 25 -27.71 3.64 30.14
CA ALA A 25 -26.32 3.60 29.73
C ALA A 25 -26.18 2.77 28.44
N GLY A 26 -26.20 3.44 27.28
CA GLY A 26 -26.03 2.80 25.98
C GLY A 26 -24.68 2.09 25.87
N THR A 27 -24.70 0.76 25.97
CA THR A 27 -23.54 -0.11 25.80
C THR A 27 -23.02 -0.01 24.37
N ARG A 28 -21.90 0.69 24.18
CA ARG A 28 -21.29 0.87 22.85
C ARG A 28 -20.90 -0.49 22.28
N SER A 29 -21.42 -0.80 21.08
CA SER A 29 -21.05 -1.99 20.31
C SER A 29 -19.52 -2.18 20.28
N PRO A 30 -19.00 -3.41 20.56
CA PRO A 30 -17.56 -3.69 20.57
C PRO A 30 -16.83 -3.19 19.32
N ASN A 31 -17.51 -3.27 18.16
CA ASN A 31 -16.99 -2.89 16.85
C ASN A 31 -16.70 -1.38 16.73
N GLN A 32 -17.51 -0.51 17.37
CA GLN A 32 -17.25 0.93 17.40
C GLN A 32 -16.01 1.26 18.26
N SER A 33 -15.81 0.54 19.37
CA SER A 33 -14.65 0.74 20.24
C SER A 33 -13.32 0.40 19.54
N LEU A 34 -13.30 -0.66 18.73
CA LEU A 34 -12.13 -1.08 17.95
C LEU A 34 -11.79 -0.08 16.85
N ARG A 35 -12.81 0.50 16.19
CA ARG A 35 -12.63 1.54 15.16
C ARG A 35 -12.03 2.83 15.76
N ALA A 36 -12.51 3.25 16.94
CA ALA A 36 -11.99 4.40 17.67
C ALA A 36 -10.59 4.18 18.28
N LYS A 37 -10.27 2.96 18.77
CA LYS A 37 -8.91 2.61 19.20
C LYS A 37 -7.92 2.63 18.02
N ARG A 38 -8.32 2.13 16.85
CA ARG A 38 -7.51 2.17 15.61
C ARG A 38 -7.27 3.59 15.10
N SER A 39 -8.26 4.49 15.15
CA SER A 39 -8.06 5.90 14.75
C SER A 39 -7.12 6.65 15.70
N ASN A 40 -7.26 6.45 17.01
CA ASN A 40 -6.37 7.06 18.00
C ASN A 40 -4.93 6.54 17.91
N LEU A 41 -4.72 5.24 17.64
CA LEU A 41 -3.37 4.70 17.43
C LEU A 41 -2.70 5.30 16.18
N ARG A 42 -3.45 5.46 15.08
CA ARG A 42 -2.98 6.17 13.87
C ARG A 42 -2.66 7.65 14.15
N ARG A 43 -3.45 8.32 14.99
CA ARG A 43 -3.24 9.73 15.39
C ARG A 43 -1.99 9.89 16.26
N ARG A 44 -1.76 9.01 17.23
CA ARG A 44 -0.52 8.95 18.03
C ARG A 44 0.71 8.62 17.18
N ALA A 45 0.61 7.66 16.26
CA ALA A 45 1.69 7.35 15.33
C ALA A 45 2.03 8.52 14.38
N ARG A 46 1.03 9.29 13.92
CA ARG A 46 1.25 10.56 13.18
C ARG A 46 1.97 11.62 14.01
N LEU A 47 1.60 11.76 15.29
CA LEU A 47 2.23 12.71 16.21
C LEU A 47 3.70 12.35 16.50
N LEU A 48 4.01 11.10 16.83
CA LEU A 48 5.39 10.64 17.04
C LEU A 48 6.20 10.70 15.72
N ARG A 49 5.56 10.50 14.56
CA ARG A 49 6.15 10.78 13.23
C ARG A 49 6.47 12.26 12.99
N ARG A 50 6.00 13.22 13.78
CA ARG A 50 6.30 14.65 13.60
C ARG A 50 7.63 15.11 14.23
N PHE A 51 8.21 14.32 15.15
CA PHE A 51 9.27 14.80 16.06
C PHE A 51 10.64 14.11 16.03
N ALA A 52 10.88 13.09 15.19
CA ALA A 52 12.27 12.60 14.99
C ALA A 52 12.86 13.22 13.71
N PRO A 53 14.20 13.41 13.64
CA PRO A 53 14.88 13.91 12.45
C PRO A 53 14.44 13.16 11.19
N ARG A 54 14.20 13.90 10.09
CA ARG A 54 13.60 13.30 8.89
C ARG A 54 14.54 12.33 8.16
N ASN A 55 15.86 12.58 8.20
CA ASN A 55 16.85 11.76 7.50
C ASN A 55 16.90 10.30 8.00
N ASP A 56 16.73 10.06 9.29
CA ASP A 56 16.86 8.71 9.87
C ASP A 56 15.71 7.75 9.51
N ARG A 57 14.67 8.25 8.83
CA ARG A 57 13.42 7.53 8.57
C ARG A 57 13.25 7.04 7.14
N LEU A 58 13.99 7.61 6.19
CA LEU A 58 13.95 7.24 4.78
C LEU A 58 15.30 6.66 4.35
N LEU A 59 15.88 5.79 5.18
CA LEU A 59 17.15 5.14 4.89
C LEU A 59 17.05 4.27 3.61
N PRO A 60 17.82 4.56 2.54
CA PRO A 60 17.81 3.74 1.33
C PRO A 60 18.21 2.30 1.61
N LEU A 61 17.66 1.37 0.82
CA LEU A 61 18.05 -0.03 0.86
C LEU A 61 19.45 -0.20 0.25
N PRO A 62 20.35 -0.95 0.91
CA PRO A 62 21.69 -1.19 0.40
C PRO A 62 21.63 -2.05 -0.87
N ARG A 63 22.63 -1.94 -1.75
CA ARG A 63 22.64 -2.69 -3.02
C ARG A 63 22.59 -4.21 -2.84
N SER A 64 23.16 -4.72 -1.75
CA SER A 64 23.08 -6.12 -1.33
C SER A 64 21.64 -6.60 -1.10
N PHE A 65 20.68 -5.71 -0.81
CA PHE A 65 19.27 -6.06 -0.76
C PHE A 65 18.74 -6.52 -2.13
N PHE A 66 19.25 -5.95 -3.23
CA PHE A 66 18.78 -6.24 -4.60
C PHE A 66 19.59 -7.34 -5.28
N SER A 67 20.86 -7.52 -4.90
CA SER A 67 21.77 -8.55 -5.41
C SER A 67 21.46 -9.97 -4.87
N ARG A 68 20.20 -10.39 -4.98
CA ARG A 68 19.65 -11.68 -4.52
C ARG A 68 18.61 -12.20 -5.51
N ASP A 69 18.12 -13.42 -5.31
CA ASP A 69 17.09 -14.01 -6.17
C ASP A 69 15.84 -13.11 -6.28
N THR A 70 15.35 -12.97 -7.51
CA THR A 70 14.24 -12.08 -7.86
C THR A 70 12.96 -12.35 -7.04
N LEU A 71 12.65 -13.62 -6.69
CA LEU A 71 11.48 -13.98 -5.89
C LEU A 71 11.69 -13.63 -4.41
N GLU A 72 12.90 -13.79 -3.88
CA GLU A 72 13.25 -13.34 -2.54
C GLU A 72 13.13 -11.83 -2.41
N VAL A 73 13.70 -11.08 -3.37
CA VAL A 73 13.63 -9.62 -3.38
C VAL A 73 12.18 -9.16 -3.52
N ALA A 74 11.38 -9.79 -4.38
CA ALA A 74 9.97 -9.44 -4.55
C ALA A 74 9.17 -9.60 -3.25
N ARG A 75 9.32 -10.74 -2.55
CA ARG A 75 8.68 -10.94 -1.24
C ARG A 75 9.20 -9.97 -0.19
N ALA A 76 10.52 -9.72 -0.17
CA ALA A 76 11.17 -8.83 0.78
C ALA A 76 10.82 -7.34 0.59
N LEU A 77 10.45 -6.90 -0.62
CA LEU A 77 10.05 -5.52 -0.89
C LEU A 77 8.69 -5.12 -0.28
N LEU A 78 7.83 -6.08 0.05
CA LEU A 78 6.52 -5.76 0.63
C LEU A 78 6.70 -5.12 2.02
N GLY A 79 6.04 -3.98 2.23
CA GLY A 79 6.18 -3.15 3.43
C GLY A 79 7.32 -2.12 3.38
N HIS A 80 8.24 -2.21 2.42
CA HIS A 80 9.24 -1.17 2.14
C HIS A 80 8.63 0.04 1.43
N LEU A 81 9.40 1.11 1.27
CA LEU A 81 8.92 2.38 0.71
C LEU A 81 9.53 2.63 -0.67
N LEU A 82 8.73 3.13 -1.61
CA LEU A 82 9.22 3.91 -2.74
C LEU A 82 9.16 5.39 -2.37
N VAL A 83 10.28 6.09 -2.52
CA VAL A 83 10.42 7.52 -2.22
C VAL A 83 10.84 8.24 -3.49
N HIS A 84 10.20 9.38 -3.78
CA HIS A 84 10.63 10.30 -4.82
C HIS A 84 10.65 11.73 -4.27
N GLU A 85 11.84 12.31 -4.19
CA GLU A 85 12.06 13.70 -3.82
C GLU A 85 11.92 14.58 -5.08
N THR A 86 10.82 15.34 -5.16
CA THR A 86 10.51 16.19 -6.32
C THR A 86 10.46 17.67 -5.93
N PRO A 87 10.59 18.62 -6.88
CA PRO A 87 10.37 20.04 -6.61
C PRO A 87 8.97 20.37 -6.05
N ALA A 88 7.97 19.51 -6.31
CA ALA A 88 6.62 19.64 -5.76
C ALA A 88 6.45 19.04 -4.35
N GLY A 89 7.50 18.43 -3.78
CA GLY A 89 7.53 17.79 -2.47
C GLY A 89 8.00 16.34 -2.51
N ILE A 90 8.15 15.74 -1.32
CA ILE A 90 8.52 14.33 -1.15
C ILE A 90 7.27 13.46 -1.32
N LEU A 91 7.35 12.49 -2.22
CA LEU A 91 6.32 11.49 -2.47
C LEU A 91 6.74 10.17 -1.83
N VAL A 92 5.90 9.59 -0.98
CA VAL A 92 6.20 8.31 -0.30
C VAL A 92 5.02 7.36 -0.42
N GLY A 93 5.28 6.17 -0.96
CA GLY A 93 4.31 5.07 -1.00
C GLY A 93 4.91 3.79 -0.46
N LYS A 94 4.20 3.11 0.43
CA LYS A 94 4.60 1.78 0.95
C LYS A 94 4.22 0.70 -0.05
N ILE A 95 5.16 -0.14 -0.46
CA ILE A 95 4.94 -1.20 -1.45
C ILE A 95 4.03 -2.29 -0.87
N VAL A 96 2.92 -2.57 -1.55
CA VAL A 96 1.90 -3.54 -1.12
C VAL A 96 1.59 -4.61 -2.17
N GLU A 97 2.06 -4.45 -3.40
CA GLU A 97 1.95 -5.43 -4.48
C GLU A 97 3.14 -5.32 -5.44
N VAL A 98 3.71 -6.46 -5.84
CA VAL A 98 4.80 -6.58 -6.81
C VAL A 98 4.67 -7.83 -7.69
N GLU A 99 5.41 -7.88 -8.81
CA GLU A 99 5.58 -9.08 -9.64
C GLU A 99 7.06 -9.34 -9.95
N ALA A 100 7.46 -10.62 -9.91
CA ALA A 100 8.81 -11.06 -10.26
C ALA A 100 8.93 -11.50 -11.72
N TYR A 101 10.06 -11.17 -12.35
CA TYR A 101 10.40 -11.54 -13.73
C TYR A 101 11.83 -12.10 -13.82
N ARG A 102 11.98 -13.41 -14.07
CA ARG A 102 13.25 -14.17 -13.92
C ARG A 102 14.01 -14.40 -15.24
N GLY A 103 14.14 -13.35 -16.05
CA GLY A 103 15.02 -13.37 -17.23
C GLY A 103 14.75 -14.53 -18.21
N PRO A 104 15.78 -15.24 -18.71
CA PRO A 104 15.66 -16.36 -19.65
C PRO A 104 14.77 -17.52 -19.19
N ARG A 105 14.56 -17.69 -17.88
CA ARG A 105 13.71 -18.77 -17.32
C ARG A 105 12.23 -18.40 -17.32
N ASP A 106 11.85 -17.24 -17.86
CA ASP A 106 10.53 -16.66 -17.75
C ASP A 106 10.00 -16.09 -19.08
N PRO A 107 9.17 -16.82 -19.82
CA PRO A 107 8.57 -16.36 -21.08
C PRO A 107 7.76 -15.06 -21.00
N ALA A 108 7.37 -14.60 -19.80
CA ALA A 108 6.70 -13.30 -19.61
C ALA A 108 7.68 -12.13 -19.36
N SER A 109 8.97 -12.41 -19.16
CA SER A 109 10.00 -11.42 -18.91
C SER A 109 10.43 -10.72 -20.20
N HIS A 110 10.63 -9.40 -20.16
CA HIS A 110 11.30 -8.69 -21.25
C HIS A 110 12.73 -9.22 -21.51
N ALA A 111 13.37 -9.81 -20.50
CA ALA A 111 14.68 -10.45 -20.61
C ALA A 111 14.61 -11.97 -20.86
N TYR A 112 13.45 -12.51 -21.30
CA TYR A 112 13.37 -13.87 -21.83
C TYR A 112 14.35 -14.07 -23.01
N ARG A 113 14.46 -13.05 -23.86
CA ARG A 113 15.52 -12.89 -24.85
C ARG A 113 16.32 -11.63 -24.51
N ARG A 114 17.63 -11.65 -24.71
CA ARG A 114 18.49 -10.48 -24.52
C ARG A 114 18.37 -9.55 -25.74
N THR A 115 17.90 -8.33 -25.51
CA THR A 115 17.65 -7.29 -26.52
C THR A 115 18.16 -5.93 -26.01
N PRO A 116 18.35 -4.90 -26.85
CA PRO A 116 18.73 -3.57 -26.39
C PRO A 116 17.79 -3.00 -25.30
N ARG A 117 16.47 -3.24 -25.42
CA ARG A 117 15.47 -2.85 -24.41
C ARG A 117 15.64 -3.60 -23.10
N SER A 118 15.92 -4.90 -23.16
CA SER A 118 16.02 -5.74 -21.96
C SER A 118 17.40 -5.71 -21.30
N GLN A 119 18.42 -5.17 -21.98
CA GLN A 119 19.82 -5.18 -21.54
C GLN A 119 20.00 -4.63 -20.11
N ILE A 120 19.20 -3.62 -19.73
CA ILE A 120 19.18 -3.05 -18.39
C ILE A 120 18.87 -4.06 -17.28
N MET A 121 18.04 -5.08 -17.56
CA MET A 121 17.72 -6.14 -16.60
C MET A 121 18.88 -7.10 -16.31
N TRP A 122 19.95 -7.04 -17.10
CA TRP A 122 21.19 -7.82 -16.91
C TRP A 122 22.29 -7.03 -16.20
N GLY A 123 22.06 -5.73 -15.94
CA GLY A 123 23.05 -4.84 -15.33
C GLY A 123 23.02 -4.88 -13.80
N ARG A 124 23.65 -3.87 -13.22
CA ARG A 124 23.81 -3.69 -11.78
C ARG A 124 22.47 -3.76 -10.99
N PRO A 125 22.37 -4.58 -9.92
CA PRO A 125 21.18 -4.64 -9.07
C PRO A 125 20.89 -3.31 -8.37
N GLY A 126 19.61 -3.05 -8.12
CA GLY A 126 19.11 -1.76 -7.61
C GLY A 126 18.84 -0.72 -8.70
N THR A 127 19.08 -1.03 -9.98
CA THR A 127 18.80 -0.10 -11.09
C THR A 127 17.30 -0.05 -11.40
N ALA A 128 16.75 1.12 -11.71
CA ALA A 128 15.39 1.30 -12.17
C ALA A 128 15.24 0.89 -13.64
N TYR A 129 14.43 -0.12 -13.93
CA TYR A 129 13.96 -0.38 -15.30
C TYR A 129 12.58 0.23 -15.49
N VAL A 130 12.52 1.35 -16.21
CA VAL A 130 11.29 2.08 -16.53
C VAL A 130 10.98 1.94 -18.00
N TYR A 131 9.79 1.44 -18.32
CA TYR A 131 9.36 1.26 -19.71
C TYR A 131 7.94 1.77 -19.94
N PHE A 132 7.67 2.21 -21.17
CA PHE A 132 6.33 2.61 -21.60
C PHE A 132 5.51 1.39 -22.04
N THR A 133 4.21 1.39 -21.74
CA THR A 133 3.29 0.28 -21.98
C THR A 133 1.89 0.77 -22.36
N TYR A 134 1.20 -0.03 -23.19
CA TYR A 134 -0.19 0.18 -23.64
C TYR A 134 -0.53 1.62 -24.05
N GLY A 135 0.39 2.29 -24.76
CA GLY A 135 0.19 3.62 -25.35
C GLY A 135 0.13 4.81 -24.39
N ASN A 136 -0.16 4.60 -23.09
CA ASN A 136 -0.54 5.69 -22.17
C ASN A 136 0.25 5.76 -20.85
N HIS A 137 0.99 4.71 -20.45
CA HIS A 137 1.53 4.63 -19.08
C HIS A 137 2.96 4.08 -19.00
N TYR A 138 3.67 4.45 -17.93
CA TYR A 138 4.97 3.84 -17.58
C TYR A 138 4.79 2.73 -16.53
N CYS A 139 5.70 1.76 -16.54
CA CYS A 139 5.91 0.82 -15.44
C CYS A 139 7.32 1.02 -14.86
N ILE A 140 7.49 0.89 -13.54
CA ILE A 140 8.80 0.87 -12.89
C ILE A 140 9.09 -0.48 -12.25
N ASN A 141 10.29 -0.99 -12.52
CA ASN A 141 10.83 -2.21 -11.95
C ASN A 141 12.16 -1.88 -11.29
N VAL A 142 12.58 -2.69 -10.31
CA VAL A 142 13.96 -2.69 -9.80
C VAL A 142 14.68 -3.94 -10.31
N VAL A 143 15.89 -3.77 -10.86
CA VAL A 143 16.78 -4.85 -11.28
C VAL A 143 17.31 -5.60 -10.06
N THR A 144 17.31 -6.92 -10.15
CA THR A 144 17.71 -7.86 -9.09
C THR A 144 18.71 -8.87 -9.63
N GLU A 145 19.10 -9.87 -8.83
CA GLU A 145 20.20 -10.81 -9.11
C GLU A 145 21.59 -10.13 -9.13
N PRO A 146 22.70 -10.90 -9.11
CA PRO A 146 24.03 -10.36 -9.43
C PRO A 146 24.10 -9.87 -10.89
N GLU A 147 24.97 -8.91 -11.16
CA GLU A 147 25.19 -8.39 -12.51
C GLU A 147 25.62 -9.51 -13.48
N GLY A 148 25.08 -9.50 -14.70
CA GLY A 148 25.20 -10.60 -15.66
C GLY A 148 24.09 -11.66 -15.55
N VAL A 149 23.29 -11.67 -14.49
CA VAL A 149 22.09 -12.51 -14.35
C VAL A 149 20.83 -11.64 -14.48
N ALA A 150 19.88 -12.03 -15.33
CA ALA A 150 18.71 -11.20 -15.58
C ALA A 150 17.56 -11.43 -14.58
N GLY A 151 17.23 -10.39 -13.81
CA GLY A 151 16.08 -10.37 -12.93
C GLY A 151 15.53 -8.97 -12.70
N ALA A 152 14.21 -8.85 -12.54
CA ALA A 152 13.62 -7.62 -12.05
C ALA A 152 12.29 -7.85 -11.30
N VAL A 153 11.96 -6.91 -10.43
CA VAL A 153 10.69 -6.85 -9.71
C VAL A 153 9.90 -5.61 -10.13
N LEU A 154 8.74 -5.82 -10.75
CA LEU A 154 7.76 -4.77 -11.08
C LEU A 154 7.08 -4.28 -9.80
N LEU A 155 7.10 -2.97 -9.56
CA LEU A 155 6.26 -2.36 -8.53
C LEU A 155 4.85 -2.20 -9.09
N ARG A 156 3.84 -2.74 -8.40
CA ARG A 156 2.45 -2.77 -8.90
C ARG A 156 1.47 -1.93 -8.12
N ALA A 157 1.62 -1.85 -6.81
CA ALA A 157 0.80 -0.96 -6.00
C ALA A 157 1.51 -0.46 -4.75
N LEU A 158 1.16 0.76 -4.37
CA LEU A 158 1.63 1.43 -3.16
C LEU A 158 0.43 1.77 -2.27
N GLU A 159 0.64 1.83 -0.95
CA GLU A 159 -0.21 2.55 0.00
C GLU A 159 0.41 3.95 0.18
N PRO A 160 -0.23 5.05 -0.27
CA PRO A 160 0.30 6.41 -0.13
C PRO A 160 0.48 6.81 1.34
N LEU A 161 1.62 7.40 1.67
CA LEU A 161 1.97 7.84 3.03
C LEU A 161 2.28 9.34 3.13
N GLU A 162 2.87 9.93 2.10
CA GLU A 162 3.29 11.34 2.05
C GLU A 162 3.21 11.86 0.60
N GLY A 163 2.99 13.16 0.41
CA GLY A 163 2.84 13.76 -0.92
C GLY A 163 1.47 13.53 -1.59
N ILE A 164 0.45 13.07 -0.84
CA ILE A 164 -0.86 12.65 -1.39
C ILE A 164 -1.53 13.74 -2.24
N GLU A 165 -1.51 15.02 -1.83
CA GLU A 165 -2.10 16.10 -2.64
C GLU A 165 -1.34 16.34 -3.96
N VAL A 166 -0.03 16.06 -4.01
CA VAL A 166 0.75 16.09 -5.25
C VAL A 166 0.36 14.92 -6.15
N MET A 167 0.19 13.71 -5.57
CA MET A 167 -0.28 12.53 -6.28
C MET A 167 -1.68 12.75 -6.88
N ARG A 168 -2.61 13.35 -6.11
CA ARG A 168 -3.96 13.71 -6.59
C ARG A 168 -3.92 14.67 -7.78
N ARG A 169 -3.12 15.75 -7.70
CA ARG A 169 -2.91 16.68 -8.82
C ARG A 169 -2.31 15.98 -10.05
N ALA A 170 -1.28 15.16 -9.87
CA ALA A 170 -0.65 14.41 -10.95
C ALA A 170 -1.58 13.37 -11.62
N ARG A 171 -2.57 12.86 -10.88
CA ARG A 171 -3.57 11.88 -11.36
C ARG A 171 -4.89 12.51 -11.84
N GLY A 172 -5.18 13.76 -11.49
CA GLY A 172 -6.46 14.43 -11.75
C GLY A 172 -7.65 13.83 -10.99
N ILE A 173 -7.43 13.18 -9.84
CA ILE A 173 -8.49 12.50 -9.07
C ILE A 173 -8.34 12.73 -7.56
N HIS A 174 -9.46 12.63 -6.83
CA HIS A 174 -9.51 12.73 -5.36
C HIS A 174 -9.66 11.38 -4.63
N ASP A 175 -9.94 10.28 -5.33
CA ASP A 175 -10.01 8.95 -4.72
C ASP A 175 -8.60 8.40 -4.45
N ASP A 176 -8.20 8.46 -3.18
CA ASP A 176 -6.91 7.98 -2.69
C ASP A 176 -6.64 6.51 -3.03
N LEU A 177 -7.68 5.65 -3.02
CA LEU A 177 -7.53 4.22 -3.30
C LEU A 177 -7.07 3.99 -4.74
N LEU A 178 -7.48 4.85 -5.68
CA LEU A 178 -7.15 4.73 -7.10
C LEU A 178 -5.85 5.45 -7.49
N LEU A 179 -5.19 6.19 -6.58
CA LEU A 179 -3.95 6.92 -6.88
C LEU A 179 -2.81 6.01 -7.31
N THR A 180 -2.65 4.86 -6.64
CA THR A 180 -1.46 4.01 -6.74
C THR A 180 -1.78 2.52 -6.88
N SER A 181 -3.06 2.16 -7.06
CA SER A 181 -3.53 0.77 -7.22
C SER A 181 -3.31 0.21 -8.64
N GLY A 182 -2.07 0.23 -9.13
CA GLY A 182 -1.69 -0.31 -10.43
C GLY A 182 -0.37 0.29 -10.95
N PRO A 183 0.40 -0.43 -11.78
CA PRO A 183 1.76 -0.01 -12.16
C PRO A 183 1.79 1.33 -12.93
N GLY A 184 0.86 1.54 -13.87
CA GLY A 184 0.70 2.84 -14.56
C GLY A 184 0.14 3.96 -13.68
N ARG A 185 -0.68 3.59 -12.69
CA ARG A 185 -1.28 4.54 -11.74
C ARG A 185 -0.23 5.08 -10.79
N LEU A 186 0.60 4.20 -10.20
CA LEU A 186 1.64 4.61 -9.27
C LEU A 186 2.78 5.38 -9.96
N THR A 187 3.17 5.06 -11.20
CA THR A 187 4.21 5.85 -11.89
C THR A 187 3.73 7.27 -12.14
N GLN A 188 2.49 7.45 -12.60
CA GLN A 188 1.88 8.78 -12.78
C GLN A 188 1.77 9.54 -11.44
N ALA A 189 1.28 8.89 -10.38
CA ALA A 189 1.17 9.51 -9.05
C ALA A 189 2.53 9.89 -8.44
N MET A 190 3.56 9.07 -8.68
CA MET A 190 4.92 9.28 -8.19
C MET A 190 5.78 10.15 -9.13
N ALA A 191 5.22 10.76 -10.17
CA ALA A 191 5.94 11.57 -11.18
C ALA A 191 7.09 10.82 -11.90
N ILE A 192 6.95 9.51 -12.12
CA ILE A 192 7.97 8.65 -12.75
C ILE A 192 7.70 8.52 -14.26
N GLY A 193 8.50 9.21 -15.07
CA GLY A 193 8.55 9.09 -16.53
C GLY A 193 9.83 8.41 -17.07
N ARG A 194 9.97 8.38 -18.41
CA ARG A 194 11.10 7.78 -19.16
C ARG A 194 12.49 8.17 -18.65
N ASN A 195 12.66 9.41 -18.20
CA ASN A 195 13.91 9.96 -17.68
C ASN A 195 14.44 9.25 -16.41
N HIS A 196 13.63 8.41 -15.75
CA HIS A 196 14.04 7.63 -14.60
C HIS A 196 14.54 6.21 -14.95
N ASN A 197 14.52 5.82 -16.24
CA ASN A 197 15.11 4.56 -16.67
C ASN A 197 16.64 4.58 -16.51
N GLY A 198 17.21 3.62 -15.80
CA GLY A 198 18.64 3.58 -15.47
C GLY A 198 19.03 4.27 -14.16
N VAL A 199 18.10 4.92 -13.46
CA VAL A 199 18.37 5.56 -12.16
C VAL A 199 18.67 4.52 -11.08
N ASP A 200 19.56 4.88 -10.15
CA ASP A 200 20.04 4.01 -9.08
C ASP A 200 19.14 4.09 -7.83
N LEU A 201 18.23 3.13 -7.65
CA LEU A 201 17.21 3.13 -6.59
C LEU A 201 17.76 2.91 -5.17
N THR A 202 19.08 2.91 -4.99
CA THR A 202 19.74 2.87 -3.67
C THR A 202 20.10 4.26 -3.14
N ARG A 203 19.69 5.36 -3.80
CA ARG A 203 20.01 6.74 -3.40
C ARG A 203 19.01 7.80 -3.93
N PRO A 204 18.88 8.97 -3.27
CA PRO A 204 18.09 10.10 -3.77
C PRO A 204 18.43 10.52 -5.22
N PRO A 205 17.47 11.11 -5.96
CA PRO A 205 16.14 11.54 -5.50
C PRO A 205 15.04 10.47 -5.59
N LEU A 206 15.22 9.38 -6.35
CA LEU A 206 14.25 8.30 -6.52
C LEU A 206 14.82 6.98 -6.01
N TYR A 207 14.28 6.44 -4.93
CA TYR A 207 14.87 5.30 -4.22
C TYR A 207 13.86 4.42 -3.50
N LEU A 208 14.35 3.22 -3.16
CA LEU A 208 13.66 2.25 -2.33
C LEU A 208 14.25 2.31 -0.91
N ALA A 209 13.42 2.59 0.09
CA ALA A 209 13.83 2.82 1.48
C ALA A 209 13.31 1.75 2.46
N ARG A 210 13.93 1.69 3.63
CA ARG A 210 13.55 0.77 4.71
C ARG A 210 12.11 1.05 5.18
N GLY A 211 11.27 0.01 5.11
CA GLY A 211 9.91 0.04 5.65
C GLY A 211 9.88 0.05 7.18
N PRO A 212 8.85 0.63 7.81
CA PRO A 212 8.74 0.64 9.28
C PRO A 212 8.50 -0.76 9.86
N THR A 213 7.81 -1.64 9.12
CA THR A 213 7.44 -2.99 9.55
C THR A 213 7.33 -3.90 8.33
N LYS A 214 7.81 -5.14 8.42
CA LYS A 214 7.42 -6.21 7.48
C LYS A 214 5.92 -6.51 7.62
N PRO A 215 5.21 -6.90 6.54
CA PRO A 215 3.82 -7.34 6.63
C PRO A 215 3.72 -8.65 7.42
N ALA A 216 2.62 -8.84 8.16
CA ALA A 216 2.38 -10.05 8.94
C ALA A 216 2.15 -11.31 8.08
N ALA A 217 1.72 -11.12 6.83
CA ALA A 217 1.54 -12.17 5.84
C ALA A 217 1.83 -11.64 4.44
N VAL A 218 2.25 -12.53 3.53
CA VAL A 218 2.43 -12.26 2.10
C VAL A 218 1.65 -13.32 1.34
N ALA A 219 0.67 -12.90 0.55
CA ALA A 219 -0.05 -13.76 -0.36
C ALA A 219 0.68 -13.85 -1.71
N ALA A 220 0.46 -14.95 -2.44
CA ALA A 220 1.00 -15.18 -3.78
C ALA A 220 -0.14 -15.54 -4.74
N SER A 221 -0.03 -15.15 -6.00
CA SER A 221 -1.01 -15.48 -7.04
C SER A 221 -0.38 -15.40 -8.45
N PRO A 222 -1.11 -15.78 -9.51
CA PRO A 222 -0.76 -15.44 -10.89
C PRO A 222 -0.45 -13.95 -11.09
N ARG A 223 0.40 -13.68 -12.09
CA ARG A 223 0.73 -12.33 -12.53
C ARG A 223 -0.35 -11.78 -13.47
N ILE A 224 -0.58 -10.47 -13.44
CA ILE A 224 -1.68 -9.81 -14.14
C ILE A 224 -1.21 -9.25 -15.48
N GLY A 225 -1.95 -9.56 -16.54
CA GLY A 225 -1.74 -8.99 -17.88
C GLY A 225 -0.70 -9.72 -18.73
N ILE A 226 -0.20 -10.88 -18.28
CA ILE A 226 0.69 -11.75 -19.05
C ILE A 226 -0.09 -12.88 -19.73
N ARG A 227 0.40 -13.35 -20.88
CA ARG A 227 -0.18 -14.50 -21.62
C ARG A 227 0.60 -15.80 -21.43
N ALA A 228 1.93 -15.72 -21.40
CA ALA A 228 2.81 -16.87 -21.18
C ALA A 228 3.18 -17.00 -19.70
N ALA A 229 3.42 -18.23 -19.20
CA ALA A 229 3.81 -18.49 -17.81
C ALA A 229 2.88 -17.82 -16.77
N ALA A 230 1.57 -17.87 -17.05
CA ALA A 230 0.49 -17.26 -16.27
C ALA A 230 0.08 -18.11 -15.04
N ASP A 231 0.37 -19.41 -15.08
CA ASP A 231 0.29 -20.37 -13.96
C ASP A 231 1.18 -19.99 -12.76
N ARG A 232 2.26 -19.23 -13.00
CA ARG A 232 3.30 -19.00 -12.00
C ARG A 232 2.85 -18.01 -10.93
N MET A 233 2.92 -18.47 -9.68
CA MET A 233 2.58 -17.75 -8.44
C MET A 233 3.61 -16.67 -8.06
N TRP A 234 3.92 -15.78 -9.01
CA TRP A 234 5.02 -14.80 -8.95
C TRP A 234 4.55 -13.35 -8.79
N ARG A 235 3.25 -13.14 -8.54
CA ARG A 235 2.72 -11.88 -7.98
C ARG A 235 2.63 -12.02 -6.46
N PHE A 236 3.18 -11.06 -5.73
CA PHE A 236 3.16 -11.05 -4.26
C PHE A 236 2.49 -9.79 -3.74
N TYR A 237 1.66 -9.92 -2.71
CA TYR A 237 0.91 -8.79 -2.14
C TYR A 237 0.60 -8.95 -0.66
N VAL A 238 0.28 -7.83 0.00
CA VAL A 238 -0.15 -7.80 1.39
C VAL A 238 -1.67 -8.08 1.45
N PRO A 239 -2.11 -9.24 1.99
CA PRO A 239 -3.54 -9.60 2.01
C PRO A 239 -4.35 -8.61 2.85
N GLY A 240 -5.58 -8.34 2.42
CA GLY A 240 -6.48 -7.37 3.07
C GLY A 240 -6.11 -5.90 2.90
N ASN A 241 -4.96 -5.56 2.31
CA ASN A 241 -4.62 -4.15 2.04
C ASN A 241 -5.56 -3.54 0.98
N LEU A 242 -6.00 -2.30 1.20
CA LEU A 242 -6.98 -1.63 0.34
C LEU A 242 -6.42 -1.16 -1.02
N TYR A 243 -5.10 -1.02 -1.14
CA TYR A 243 -4.46 -0.44 -2.33
C TYR A 243 -3.98 -1.47 -3.37
N VAL A 244 -4.13 -2.78 -3.12
CA VAL A 244 -3.79 -3.85 -4.08
C VAL A 244 -4.62 -3.70 -5.36
N SER A 245 -3.97 -3.71 -6.53
CA SER A 245 -4.52 -3.24 -7.81
C SER A 245 -5.68 -4.06 -8.37
N ARG A 246 -5.62 -5.39 -8.22
CA ARG A 246 -6.73 -6.33 -8.41
C ARG A 246 -6.62 -7.41 -7.35
N ARG A 247 -7.75 -7.72 -6.72
CA ARG A 247 -7.87 -8.81 -5.75
C ARG A 247 -8.22 -10.08 -6.49
#